data_AF-A0A7W6H9S3-F1
#
_entry.id   AF-A0A7W6H9S3-F1
#
_cell.length_a   1.000
_cell.length_b   1.000
_cell.length_c   1.000
_cell.angle_alpha   90.00
_cell.angle_beta   90.00
_cell.angle_gamma   90.00
#
_symmetry.space_group_name_H-M   'P 1'
#
loop_
_entity.id
_entity.type
_entity.pdbx_description
1 polymer ?
#
loop_
_entity_poly.entity_id
_entity_poly.type
_entity_poly.pdbx_seq_one_letter_code
_entity_poly.pdbx_strand_id
1 'polypeptide(L)'
;MRDRTGNLPPLPGVFPDTMAPIVRNGEDGVRELTMARWGMPSPRFALEGKKTDPGVTNIRRTNSPHWRRWLGPAHRCVVPLTSFCEYDTIDGKKVPTWFALDESRPHGGSPQDP
;
A
#
# COMPACT_ATOMS: atom_id res chain seq x y z
N MET A 1 4.28 -0.34 -21.91
CA MET A 1 3.53 -0.13 -20.65
C MET A 1 2.34 0.75 -20.98
N ARG A 2 1.13 0.45 -20.47
CA ARG A 2 -0.10 1.22 -20.67
C ARG A 2 -0.36 2.08 -19.43
N ASP A 3 -0.65 3.36 -19.61
CA ASP A 3 -1.10 4.21 -18.52
C ASP A 3 -2.63 4.29 -18.50
N ARG A 4 -3.25 3.93 -17.37
CA ARG A 4 -4.70 4.07 -17.12
C ARG A 4 -5.04 5.10 -16.04
N THR A 5 -4.05 5.79 -15.46
CA THR A 5 -4.28 6.79 -14.40
C THR A 5 -4.49 8.19 -14.96
N GLY A 6 -4.13 8.43 -16.23
CA GLY A 6 -4.30 9.72 -16.88
C GLY A 6 -3.33 10.77 -16.33
N ASN A 7 -3.78 12.02 -16.18
CA ASN A 7 -2.97 13.08 -15.55
C ASN A 7 -3.02 12.96 -14.01
N LEU A 8 -2.48 11.86 -13.47
CA LEU A 8 -2.50 11.57 -12.04
C LEU A 8 -1.80 12.71 -11.27
N PRO A 9 -2.51 13.44 -10.39
CA PRO A 9 -1.88 14.48 -9.59
C PRO A 9 -0.86 13.87 -8.61
N PRO A 10 0.09 14.66 -8.11
CA PRO A 10 0.93 14.25 -6.99
C PRO A 10 0.07 13.77 -5.81
N LEU A 11 0.43 12.62 -5.24
CA LEU A 11 -0.23 12.06 -4.07
C LEU A 11 0.70 12.24 -2.86
N PRO A 12 0.56 13.33 -2.06
CA PRO A 12 1.45 13.60 -0.94
C PRO A 12 1.31 12.57 0.20
N GLY A 13 0.20 11.85 0.23
CA GLY A 13 -0.04 10.75 1.16
C GLY A 13 -1.08 9.79 0.62
N VAL A 14 -0.88 8.50 0.90
CA VAL A 14 -1.81 7.42 0.58
C VAL A 14 -2.04 6.64 1.86
N PHE A 15 -3.30 6.43 2.23
CA PHE A 15 -3.68 5.79 3.48
C PHE A 15 -4.41 4.47 3.24
N PRO A 16 -4.47 3.57 4.23
CA PRO A 16 -5.33 2.39 4.17
C PRO A 16 -6.74 2.73 3.71
N ASP A 17 -7.38 1.81 2.99
CA ASP A 17 -8.75 1.99 2.49
C ASP A 17 -8.91 3.14 1.48
N THR A 18 -7.82 3.59 0.84
CA THR A 18 -7.86 4.59 -0.23
C THR A 18 -7.30 4.04 -1.54
N MET A 19 -7.50 4.76 -2.65
CA MET A 19 -6.97 4.40 -3.95
C MET A 19 -5.49 4.80 -4.07
N ALA A 20 -4.67 3.87 -4.56
CA ALA A 20 -3.24 4.04 -4.79
C ALA A 20 -2.86 3.60 -6.21
N PRO A 21 -1.87 4.25 -6.85
CA PRO A 21 -1.34 3.76 -8.11
C PRO A 21 -0.59 2.44 -7.90
N ILE A 22 -0.78 1.50 -8.81
CA ILE A 22 -0.03 0.24 -8.87
C ILE A 22 0.40 -0.05 -10.30
N VAL A 23 1.53 -0.74 -10.44
CA VAL A 23 1.97 -1.33 -11.70
C VAL A 23 1.65 -2.83 -11.66
N ARG A 24 0.83 -3.32 -12.60
CA ARG A 24 0.47 -4.74 -12.71
C ARG A 24 0.58 -5.22 -14.16
N ASN A 25 0.50 -6.53 -14.38
CA ASN A 25 0.25 -7.06 -15.72
C ASN A 25 -1.26 -7.00 -15.99
N GLY A 26 -1.66 -6.42 -17.11
CA GLY A 26 -3.02 -6.50 -17.63
C GLY A 26 -3.36 -7.93 -18.07
N GLU A 27 -4.63 -8.18 -18.34
CA GLU A 27 -5.11 -9.50 -18.83
C GLU A 27 -4.49 -9.87 -20.18
N ASP A 28 -4.12 -8.88 -20.98
CA ASP A 28 -3.38 -9.00 -22.24
C ASP A 28 -1.87 -9.24 -22.06
N GLY A 29 -1.40 -9.38 -20.81
CA GLY A 29 0.01 -9.54 -20.46
C GLY A 29 0.84 -8.25 -20.54
N VAL A 30 0.23 -7.13 -20.96
CA VAL A 30 0.92 -5.84 -21.06
C VAL A 30 0.96 -5.19 -19.68
N ARG A 31 2.13 -4.72 -19.24
CA ARG A 31 2.24 -3.94 -17.99
C ARG A 31 1.38 -2.68 -18.07
N GLU A 32 0.59 -2.41 -17.04
CA GLU A 32 -0.22 -1.20 -16.91
C GLU A 32 -0.06 -0.51 -15.54
N LEU A 33 -0.07 0.82 -15.56
CA LEU A 33 -0.25 1.67 -14.38
C LEU A 33 -1.74 1.92 -14.19
N THR A 34 -2.30 1.59 -13.04
CA THR A 34 -3.74 1.76 -12.74
C THR A 34 -3.95 2.09 -11.26
N MET A 35 -5.14 2.58 -10.91
CA MET A 35 -5.54 2.79 -9.53
C MET A 35 -6.12 1.50 -8.92
N ALA A 36 -5.74 1.17 -7.70
CA ALA A 36 -6.33 0.07 -6.91
C ALA A 36 -6.51 0.49 -5.44
N ARG A 37 -7.47 -0.11 -4.74
CA ARG A 37 -7.69 0.16 -3.30
C ARG A 37 -6.61 -0.53 -2.46
N TRP A 38 -5.98 0.20 -1.54
CA TRP A 38 -5.08 -0.38 -0.55
C TRP A 38 -5.88 -1.03 0.59
N GLY A 39 -6.27 -2.28 0.36
CA GLY A 39 -7.02 -3.09 1.31
C GLY A 39 -7.50 -4.38 0.66
N MET A 40 -6.77 -5.48 0.88
CA MET A 40 -7.15 -6.78 0.35
C MET A 40 -8.38 -7.33 1.09
N PRO A 41 -9.27 -8.09 0.43
CA PRO A 41 -10.47 -8.61 1.08
C PRO A 41 -10.15 -9.42 2.35
N SER A 42 -10.81 -9.08 3.45
CA SER A 42 -10.64 -9.78 4.72
C SER A 42 -11.22 -11.20 4.68
N PRO A 43 -10.69 -12.15 5.47
CA PRO A 43 -11.35 -13.44 5.67
C PRO A 43 -12.77 -13.26 6.23
N ARG A 44 -13.73 -14.11 5.82
CA ARG A 44 -15.14 -13.99 6.24
C ARG A 44 -15.31 -13.92 7.76
N PHE A 45 -14.58 -14.74 8.51
CA PHE A 45 -14.65 -14.74 9.98
C PHE A 45 -14.20 -13.41 10.60
N ALA A 46 -13.32 -12.65 9.93
CA ALA A 46 -12.86 -11.35 10.43
C ALA A 46 -13.89 -10.22 10.20
N LEU A 47 -14.95 -10.51 9.44
CA LEU A 47 -16.06 -9.60 9.10
C LEU A 47 -17.36 -9.94 9.84
N GLU A 48 -17.37 -10.96 10.68
CA GLU A 48 -18.56 -11.31 11.47
C GLU A 48 -18.96 -10.14 12.38
N GLY A 49 -20.22 -9.73 12.31
CA GLY A 49 -20.75 -8.56 13.03
C GLY A 49 -20.30 -7.19 12.51
N LYS A 50 -19.47 -7.12 11.44
CA LYS A 50 -19.02 -5.86 10.84
C LYS A 50 -19.89 -5.44 9.66
N LYS A 51 -20.14 -4.14 9.55
CA LYS A 51 -20.90 -3.53 8.44
C LYS A 51 -20.01 -3.21 7.23
N THR A 52 -18.71 -3.07 7.44
CA THR A 52 -17.73 -2.69 6.40
C THR A 52 -16.48 -3.56 6.51
N ASP A 53 -15.81 -3.77 5.38
CA ASP A 53 -14.47 -4.38 5.32
C ASP A 53 -13.45 -3.27 5.02
N PRO A 54 -12.64 -2.82 5.99
CA PRO A 54 -11.57 -1.84 5.74
C PRO A 54 -10.42 -2.42 4.93
N GLY A 55 -10.40 -3.74 4.74
CA GLY A 55 -9.37 -4.47 4.03
C GLY A 55 -8.11 -4.74 4.85
N VAL A 56 -7.32 -5.68 4.35
CA VAL A 56 -6.02 -6.07 4.90
C VAL A 56 -4.93 -5.32 4.16
N THR A 57 -4.15 -4.51 4.88
CA THR A 57 -3.13 -3.61 4.30
C THR A 57 -1.78 -4.29 4.09
N ASN A 58 -1.45 -5.30 4.89
CA ASN A 58 -0.19 -6.05 4.83
C ASN A 58 -0.42 -7.55 5.05
N ILE A 59 0.09 -8.40 4.15
CA ILE A 59 -0.05 -9.87 4.22
C ILE A 59 1.27 -10.49 4.69
N ARG A 60 1.31 -10.95 5.96
CA ARG A 60 2.51 -11.56 6.56
C ARG A 60 2.54 -13.09 6.46
N ARG A 61 1.37 -13.74 6.47
CA ARG A 61 1.22 -15.21 6.49
C ARG A 61 0.63 -15.71 5.18
N THR A 62 1.47 -15.82 4.15
CA THR A 62 1.08 -16.26 2.81
C THR A 62 0.65 -17.73 2.73
N ASN A 63 0.99 -18.54 3.73
CA ASN A 63 0.55 -19.94 3.82
C ASN A 63 -0.95 -20.12 4.16
N SER A 64 -1.65 -19.05 4.58
CA SER A 64 -3.08 -19.14 4.89
C SER A 64 -3.91 -19.50 3.63
N PRO A 65 -4.85 -20.46 3.72
CA PRO A 65 -5.72 -20.81 2.60
C PRO A 65 -6.50 -19.63 2.01
N HIS A 66 -6.82 -18.62 2.83
CA HIS A 66 -7.54 -17.41 2.40
C HIS A 66 -6.82 -16.68 1.25
N TRP A 67 -5.49 -16.63 1.30
CA TRP A 67 -4.67 -15.90 0.33
C TRP A 67 -4.36 -16.68 -0.94
N ARG A 68 -4.54 -18.02 -0.95
CA ARG A 68 -4.07 -18.91 -2.03
C ARG A 68 -4.45 -18.44 -3.44
N ARG A 69 -5.69 -17.95 -3.61
CA ARG A 69 -6.19 -17.44 -4.89
C ARG A 69 -5.45 -16.20 -5.40
N TRP A 70 -4.79 -15.43 -4.53
CA TRP A 70 -4.13 -14.16 -4.83
C TRP A 70 -2.59 -14.27 -4.94
N LEU A 71 -2.00 -15.46 -4.74
CA LEU A 71 -0.54 -15.61 -4.74
C LEU A 71 0.06 -15.92 -6.12
N GLY A 72 -0.79 -16.21 -7.11
CA GLY A 72 -0.39 -16.44 -8.49
C GLY A 72 0.15 -15.17 -9.16
N PRO A 73 0.98 -15.30 -10.22
CA PRO A 73 1.55 -14.15 -10.93
C PRO A 73 0.53 -13.13 -11.45
N ALA A 74 -0.69 -13.57 -11.80
CA ALA A 74 -1.77 -12.72 -12.28
C ALA A 74 -2.26 -11.68 -11.24
N HIS A 75 -1.94 -11.87 -9.95
CA HIS A 75 -2.36 -11.00 -8.85
C HIS A 75 -1.20 -10.22 -8.23
N ARG A 76 -0.02 -10.25 -8.85
CA ARG A 76 1.14 -9.48 -8.40
C ARG A 76 1.08 -8.08 -8.98
N CYS A 77 1.42 -7.12 -8.14
CA CYS A 77 1.63 -5.74 -8.55
C CYS A 77 2.83 -5.17 -7.79
N VAL A 78 3.35 -4.06 -8.29
CA VAL A 78 4.33 -3.22 -7.61
C VAL A 78 3.63 -1.93 -7.23
N VAL A 79 3.78 -1.50 -5.99
CA VAL A 79 3.31 -0.19 -5.52
C VAL A 79 4.48 0.78 -5.71
N PRO A 80 4.43 1.70 -6.70
CA PRO A 80 5.42 2.77 -6.79
C PRO A 80 5.21 3.74 -5.62
N LEU A 81 6.28 4.03 -4.90
CA LEU A 81 6.31 5.01 -3.82
C LEU A 81 7.68 5.68 -3.76
N THR A 82 7.70 6.95 -3.34
CA THR A 82 8.95 7.70 -3.11
C THR A 82 9.40 7.59 -1.66
N SER A 83 8.46 7.51 -0.72
CA SER A 83 8.71 7.32 0.70
C SER A 83 7.54 6.63 1.41
N PHE A 84 7.78 6.04 2.57
CA PHE A 84 6.74 5.53 3.48
C PHE A 84 7.06 5.91 4.93
N CYS A 85 6.06 5.80 5.81
CA CYS A 85 6.17 6.15 7.22
C CYS A 85 5.84 4.94 8.09
N GLU A 86 6.61 4.77 9.18
CA GLU A 86 6.27 3.90 10.30
C GLU A 86 6.29 4.74 11.59
N TYR A 87 5.55 4.33 12.61
CA TYR A 87 5.59 5.02 13.91
C TYR A 87 6.65 4.42 14.81
N ASP A 88 7.65 5.21 15.16
CA ASP A 88 8.62 4.86 16.19
C ASP A 88 8.13 5.32 17.57
N THR A 89 8.73 4.77 18.63
CA THR A 89 8.46 5.16 20.01
C THR A 89 9.68 5.81 20.62
N ILE A 90 9.69 7.14 20.66
CA ILE A 90 10.77 7.96 21.21
C ILE A 90 10.23 8.61 22.48
N ASP A 91 10.90 8.38 23.61
CA ASP A 91 10.49 8.88 24.94
C ASP A 91 9.01 8.61 25.26
N GLY A 92 8.53 7.42 24.89
CA GLY A 92 7.15 6.99 25.10
C GLY A 92 6.10 7.61 24.17
N LYS A 93 6.50 8.46 23.21
CA LYS A 93 5.60 9.07 22.23
C LYS A 93 5.71 8.39 20.87
N LYS A 94 4.58 8.25 20.18
CA LYS A 94 4.55 7.78 18.78
C LYS A 94 4.97 8.91 17.86
N VAL A 95 6.11 8.76 17.19
CA VAL A 95 6.67 9.75 16.27
C VAL A 95 6.69 9.15 14.86
N PRO A 96 6.09 9.82 13.86
CA PRO A 96 6.17 9.35 12.48
C PRO A 96 7.63 9.42 12.00
N THR A 97 8.17 8.29 11.58
CA THR A 97 9.52 8.15 11.03
C THR A 97 9.40 7.81 9.56
N TRP A 98 9.99 8.67 8.72
CA TRP A 98 9.93 8.55 7.27
C TRP A 98 11.15 7.82 6.71
N PHE A 99 10.90 7.03 5.67
CA PHE A 99 11.90 6.28 4.92
C PHE A 99 11.74 6.62 3.44
N ALA A 100 12.83 7.06 2.81
CA ALA A 100 12.91 7.29 1.37
C ALA A 100 14.10 6.53 0.78
N LEU A 101 14.08 6.32 -0.54
CA LEU A 101 15.23 5.72 -1.25
C LEU A 101 16.40 6.71 -1.37
N ASP A 102 16.11 8.00 -1.42
CA ASP A 102 17.09 9.09 -1.53
C ASP A 102 17.26 9.84 -0.19
N GLU A 103 18.20 10.78 -0.18
CA GLU A 103 18.48 11.62 0.99
C GLU A 103 17.43 12.72 1.24
N SER A 104 16.38 12.82 0.42
CA SER A 104 15.36 13.87 0.59
C SER A 104 14.55 13.73 1.87
N ARG A 105 14.51 12.52 2.45
CA ARG A 105 13.99 12.26 3.80
C ARG A 105 15.03 11.51 4.64
N PRO A 106 15.98 12.21 5.28
CA PRO A 106 17.02 11.57 6.06
C PRO A 106 16.45 10.81 7.26
N HIS A 107 16.98 9.61 7.51
CA HIS A 107 16.61 8.80 8.66
C HIS A 107 17.04 9.50 9.97
N GLY A 108 16.09 9.77 10.86
CA GLY A 108 16.39 10.14 12.24
C GLY A 108 16.66 11.61 12.53
N GLY A 109 16.16 12.53 11.70
CA GLY A 109 15.99 13.94 12.08
C GLY A 109 14.51 14.26 12.18
N SER A 110 14.06 14.79 13.31
CA SER A 110 12.70 15.29 13.51
C SER A 110 12.20 16.06 12.28
N PRO A 111 10.96 15.85 11.80
CA PRO A 111 10.36 16.82 10.91
C PRO A 111 10.18 18.11 11.72
N GLN A 112 11.02 19.10 11.45
CA GLN A 112 10.48 20.45 11.30
C GLN A 112 9.61 20.35 10.04
N ASP A 113 8.36 19.95 10.19
CA ASP A 113 7.34 20.30 9.20
C ASP A 113 6.90 21.75 9.51
N PRO A 114 6.73 22.63 8.50
CA PRO A 114 5.98 23.87 8.68
C PRO A 114 4.52 23.62 9.07
#